data_AF-A0A7M1NW34-F1
#
_entry.id   AF-A0A7M1NW34-F1
#
_cell.length_a   1.000
_cell.length_b   1.000
_cell.length_c   1.000
_cell.angle_alpha   90.00
_cell.angle_beta   90.00
_cell.angle_gamma   90.00
#
_symmetry.space_group_name_H-M   'P 1'
#
loop_
_entity.id
_entity.type
_entity.pdbx_description
1 polymer ?
#
loop_
_entity_poly.entity_id
_entity_poly.type
_entity_poly.pdbx_seq_one_letter_code
_entity_poly.pdbx_strand_id
1 'polypeptide(L)'
;MSKKIRSCAIYKDLIIESAEDYTVTIRCRDRKTRSMLREISEDLGFEYSDDWNTRYFGHRLINFINGVDTRRETTKLAEDKFPEELITDTTEYISDEDWEWWCGLSDTLKYIVLWNIKDEFLDEDHGLTPEYDDLSEEISTELDLYDRNGAIAFYLKDYIVGVHFSDGNFEPGITHKFVIPDNVFNIRELPKLSHIKQLSSLSFHGWGGGFGSEEIDLLAQIPQLKELDLTTNSVSGDALEKLSSLTNLRTLSVPYSGDWSADECSMLASLGDKLPNCVINLHVGTYEDISNLATLKSLNVSSLSFRDWDESVKEDVIDLIISFSSIKELDLSGNKVDIQLLAKLASLPNLDTLYLEDTKNFDYYSIEPDSDEYHQLQSALPNCKIRYSM
;
A
#
# COMPACT_ATOMS: atom_id res chain seq x y z
N MET A 1 -15.43 15.17 19.13
CA MET A 1 -15.72 15.82 20.43
C MET A 1 -17.22 16.08 20.55
N SER A 2 -17.87 15.75 21.67
CA SER A 2 -19.30 16.03 21.87
C SER A 2 -19.53 17.54 22.03
N LYS A 3 -20.36 18.15 21.18
CA LYS A 3 -20.75 19.56 21.31
C LYS A 3 -21.45 19.80 22.65
N LYS A 4 -21.08 20.87 23.36
CA LYS A 4 -21.75 21.24 24.63
C LYS A 4 -23.17 21.74 24.34
N ILE A 5 -24.16 21.10 24.96
CA ILE A 5 -25.57 21.44 24.80
C ILE A 5 -25.89 22.65 25.68
N ARG A 6 -26.38 23.71 25.05
CA ARG A 6 -26.84 24.95 25.67
C ARG A 6 -28.25 24.83 26.23
N SER A 7 -29.16 24.17 25.52
CA SER A 7 -30.52 23.90 25.99
C SER A 7 -31.10 22.64 25.35
N CYS A 8 -32.02 21.96 26.05
CA CYS A 8 -32.70 20.78 25.54
C CYS A 8 -34.20 20.88 25.84
N ALA A 9 -35.03 20.48 24.88
CA ALA A 9 -36.48 20.38 25.00
C ALA A 9 -36.94 19.00 24.49
N ILE A 10 -37.98 18.45 25.11
CA ILE A 10 -38.59 17.19 24.69
C ILE A 10 -40.02 17.48 24.25
N TYR A 11 -40.38 17.06 23.04
CA TYR A 11 -41.73 17.15 22.52
C TYR A 11 -42.12 15.84 21.87
N LYS A 12 -43.09 15.13 22.46
CA LYS A 12 -43.44 13.75 22.12
C LYS A 12 -42.21 12.83 22.18
N ASP A 13 -41.89 12.15 21.09
CA ASP A 13 -40.74 11.26 20.91
C ASP A 13 -39.48 12.01 20.42
N LEU A 14 -39.50 13.34 20.31
CA LEU A 14 -38.36 14.12 19.84
C LEU A 14 -37.61 14.77 21.00
N ILE A 15 -36.28 14.67 20.95
CA ILE A 15 -35.32 15.44 21.74
C ILE A 15 -34.78 16.53 20.84
N ILE A 16 -34.96 17.79 21.23
CA ILE A 16 -34.51 18.98 20.54
C ILE A 16 -33.40 19.61 21.38
N GLU A 17 -32.17 19.59 20.88
CA GLU A 17 -30.99 20.11 21.57
C GLU A 17 -30.44 21.31 20.81
N SER A 18 -30.24 22.43 21.51
CA SER A 18 -29.43 23.53 20.98
C SER A 18 -28.03 23.47 21.59
N ALA A 19 -27.00 23.55 20.75
CA ALA A 19 -25.61 23.65 21.16
C ALA A 19 -25.19 25.12 21.38
N GLU A 20 -24.03 25.34 22.00
CA GLU A 20 -23.49 26.68 22.23
C GLU A 20 -23.19 27.46 20.93
N ASP A 21 -22.90 26.75 19.84
CA ASP A 21 -22.71 27.30 18.49
C ASP A 21 -24.03 27.58 17.75
N TYR A 22 -25.17 27.52 18.46
CA TYR A 22 -26.52 27.69 17.94
C TYR A 22 -27.00 26.57 16.99
N THR A 23 -26.25 25.47 16.83
CA THR A 23 -26.74 24.29 16.11
C THR A 23 -27.94 23.69 16.84
N VAL A 24 -29.02 23.42 16.13
CA VAL A 24 -30.18 22.68 16.68
C VAL A 24 -30.17 21.26 16.13
N THR A 25 -30.16 20.28 17.02
CA THR A 25 -30.25 18.84 16.70
C THR A 25 -31.60 18.32 17.16
N ILE A 26 -32.32 17.63 16.28
CA ILE A 26 -33.57 16.93 16.63
C ILE A 26 -33.30 15.43 16.49
N ARG A 27 -33.49 14.66 17.56
CA ARG A 27 -33.28 13.21 17.58
C ARG A 27 -34.46 12.48 18.23
N CYS A 28 -34.84 11.33 17.71
CA CYS A 28 -35.93 10.53 18.26
C CYS A 28 -35.47 9.78 19.54
N ARG A 29 -36.32 9.78 20.56
CA ARG A 29 -36.15 9.06 21.82
C ARG A 29 -36.79 7.68 21.71
N ASP A 30 -36.04 6.65 22.10
CA ASP A 30 -36.54 5.29 22.33
C ASP A 30 -37.27 4.60 21.15
N ARG A 31 -37.11 5.08 19.91
CA ARG A 31 -37.57 4.36 18.70
C ARG A 31 -36.42 3.53 18.12
N LYS A 32 -36.63 2.22 17.99
CA LYS A 32 -35.66 1.32 17.35
C LYS A 32 -35.53 1.69 15.87
N THR A 33 -34.29 1.87 15.38
CA THR A 33 -33.97 2.23 13.99
C THR A 33 -34.78 1.43 12.97
N ARG A 34 -34.91 0.12 13.20
CA ARG A 34 -35.69 -0.79 12.34
C ARG A 34 -37.17 -0.41 12.22
N SER A 35 -37.79 0.05 13.30
CA SER A 35 -39.21 0.46 13.28
C SER A 35 -39.43 1.73 12.49
N MET A 36 -38.49 2.68 12.56
CA MET A 36 -38.56 3.93 11.81
C MET A 36 -38.36 3.69 10.31
N LEU A 37 -37.43 2.79 9.95
CA LEU A 37 -37.22 2.40 8.55
C LEU A 37 -38.47 1.76 7.94
N ARG A 38 -39.18 0.90 8.69
CA ARG A 38 -40.45 0.28 8.23
C ARG A 38 -41.55 1.32 8.00
N GLU A 39 -41.75 2.22 8.95
CA GLU A 39 -42.75 3.28 8.86
C GLU A 39 -42.52 4.18 7.64
N ILE A 40 -41.29 4.64 7.43
CA ILE A 40 -40.93 5.45 6.25
C ILE A 40 -41.15 4.64 4.97
N SER A 41 -40.85 3.34 4.98
CA SER A 41 -41.03 2.48 3.81
C SER A 41 -42.50 2.26 3.47
N GLU A 42 -43.35 2.05 4.48
CA GLU A 42 -44.81 1.93 4.31
C GLU A 42 -45.43 3.22 3.76
N ASP A 43 -45.01 4.38 4.28
CA ASP A 43 -45.46 5.69 3.81
C ASP A 43 -45.06 5.95 2.35
N LEU A 44 -43.88 5.49 1.94
CA LEU A 44 -43.34 5.68 0.60
C LEU A 44 -43.73 4.56 -0.39
N GLY A 45 -44.40 3.50 0.06
CA GLY A 45 -44.69 2.31 -0.76
C GLY A 45 -43.44 1.55 -1.19
N PHE A 46 -42.36 1.63 -0.41
CA PHE A 46 -41.12 0.90 -0.65
C PHE A 46 -41.21 -0.52 -0.06
N GLU A 47 -41.13 -1.53 -0.92
CA GLU A 47 -41.14 -2.93 -0.48
C GLU A 47 -39.83 -3.30 0.23
N TYR A 48 -39.95 -3.98 1.37
CA TYR A 48 -38.82 -4.39 2.21
C TYR A 48 -38.99 -5.81 2.73
N SER A 49 -37.88 -6.47 3.09
CA SER A 49 -37.90 -7.81 3.71
C SER A 49 -37.67 -7.75 5.23
N ASP A 50 -38.32 -8.67 5.95
CA ASP A 50 -38.13 -8.90 7.37
C ASP A 50 -36.76 -9.53 7.73
N ASP A 51 -35.94 -9.90 6.76
CA ASP A 51 -34.58 -10.41 6.99
C ASP A 51 -33.51 -9.32 6.88
N TRP A 52 -33.87 -8.11 6.41
CA TRP A 52 -32.90 -7.03 6.26
C TRP A 52 -32.39 -6.51 7.60
N ASN A 53 -31.07 -6.37 7.72
CA ASN A 53 -30.47 -5.64 8.82
C ASN A 53 -30.68 -4.11 8.65
N THR A 54 -30.57 -3.35 9.73
CA THR A 54 -30.91 -1.91 9.73
C THR A 54 -30.02 -1.06 8.82
N ARG A 55 -28.79 -1.48 8.55
CA ARG A 55 -27.84 -0.75 7.69
C ARG A 55 -28.21 -0.94 6.22
N TYR A 56 -28.41 -2.20 5.80
CA TYR A 56 -28.84 -2.54 4.45
C TYR A 56 -30.22 -1.95 4.11
N PHE A 57 -31.18 -2.06 5.04
CA PHE A 57 -32.50 -1.49 4.88
C PHE A 57 -32.43 0.04 4.73
N GLY A 58 -31.65 0.72 5.58
CA GLY A 58 -31.45 2.17 5.49
C GLY A 58 -30.90 2.60 4.13
N HIS A 59 -29.86 1.91 3.65
CA HIS A 59 -29.24 2.22 2.36
C HIS A 59 -30.21 2.07 1.17
N ARG A 60 -30.94 0.94 1.11
CA ARG A 60 -31.90 0.70 0.01
C ARG A 60 -33.04 1.71 0.00
N LEU A 61 -33.52 2.12 1.18
CA LEU A 61 -34.56 3.12 1.32
C LEU A 61 -34.07 4.53 0.87
N ILE A 62 -32.83 4.88 1.20
CA ILE A 62 -32.19 6.14 0.74
C ILE A 62 -32.12 6.17 -0.78
N ASN A 63 -31.68 5.07 -1.41
CA ASN A 63 -31.57 4.97 -2.87
C ASN A 63 -32.94 5.07 -3.55
N PHE A 64 -33.96 4.44 -2.97
CA PHE A 64 -35.34 4.58 -3.43
C PHE A 64 -35.86 6.03 -3.36
N ILE A 65 -35.62 6.73 -2.25
CA ILE A 65 -36.03 8.13 -2.04
C ILE A 65 -35.35 9.06 -3.06
N ASN A 66 -34.07 8.80 -3.33
CA ASN A 66 -33.27 9.61 -4.25
C ASN A 66 -33.53 9.30 -5.73
N GLY A 67 -34.44 8.35 -6.04
CA GLY A 67 -34.77 7.99 -7.41
C GLY A 67 -33.64 7.26 -8.15
N VAL A 68 -32.71 6.65 -7.41
CA VAL A 68 -31.63 5.82 -7.98
C VAL A 68 -32.26 4.50 -8.46
N ASP A 69 -32.30 4.31 -9.78
CA ASP A 69 -33.02 3.20 -10.41
C ASP A 69 -32.30 1.86 -10.20
N THR A 70 -32.77 1.08 -9.22
CA THR A 70 -32.29 -0.28 -8.93
C THR A 70 -33.14 -1.36 -9.63
N ARG A 71 -34.02 -1.01 -10.59
CA ARG A 71 -35.04 -1.92 -11.16
C ARG A 71 -34.61 -2.70 -12.41
N ARG A 72 -33.34 -2.64 -12.84
CA ARG A 72 -32.91 -3.38 -14.04
C ARG A 72 -32.66 -4.88 -13.85
N GLU A 73 -32.72 -5.42 -12.64
CA GLU A 73 -32.47 -6.87 -12.41
C GLU A 73 -33.57 -7.62 -11.65
N THR A 74 -34.68 -6.98 -11.28
CA THR A 74 -35.74 -7.64 -10.51
C THR A 74 -36.70 -8.51 -11.34
N THR A 75 -36.46 -8.74 -12.64
CA THR A 75 -37.41 -9.48 -13.50
C THR A 75 -37.04 -10.93 -13.83
N LYS A 76 -36.06 -11.55 -13.14
CA LYS A 76 -35.78 -13.00 -13.30
C LYS A 76 -35.58 -13.83 -12.03
N LEU A 77 -35.68 -13.24 -10.83
CA LEU A 77 -35.46 -13.97 -9.56
C LEU A 77 -36.73 -14.19 -8.73
N ALA A 78 -37.89 -13.80 -9.25
CA ALA A 78 -39.19 -14.13 -8.65
C ALA A 78 -39.79 -15.34 -9.37
N GLU A 79 -39.17 -16.51 -9.19
CA GLU A 79 -39.77 -17.86 -9.36
C GLU A 79 -38.63 -18.89 -9.35
N ASP A 80 -38.09 -19.18 -8.17
CA ASP A 80 -37.77 -20.56 -7.78
C ASP A 80 -37.39 -20.57 -6.30
N LYS A 81 -38.12 -21.38 -5.52
CA LYS A 81 -37.71 -21.71 -4.17
C LYS A 81 -36.38 -22.45 -4.29
N PHE A 82 -35.31 -21.89 -3.72
CA PHE A 82 -34.06 -22.61 -3.53
C PHE A 82 -34.37 -23.95 -2.82
N PRO A 83 -34.11 -25.11 -3.47
CA PRO A 83 -34.17 -26.37 -2.77
C PRO A 83 -33.06 -26.36 -1.71
N GLU A 84 -33.39 -26.67 -0.47
CA GLU A 84 -32.45 -26.88 0.66
C GLU A 84 -31.48 -28.07 0.44
N GLU A 85 -31.30 -28.55 -0.79
CA GLU A 85 -30.48 -29.72 -1.16
C GLU A 85 -29.45 -29.46 -2.30
N LEU A 86 -29.11 -28.20 -2.60
CA LEU A 86 -27.92 -27.90 -3.44
C LEU A 86 -26.83 -27.19 -2.62
N ILE A 87 -26.17 -27.95 -1.74
CA ILE A 87 -24.76 -27.74 -1.44
C ILE A 87 -23.99 -28.46 -2.56
N THR A 88 -23.79 -27.78 -3.69
CA THR A 88 -22.92 -28.27 -4.77
C THR A 88 -22.13 -27.10 -5.32
N ASP A 89 -20.81 -27.16 -5.11
CA ASP A 89 -19.73 -26.28 -5.57
C ASP A 89 -19.68 -24.83 -5.05
N THR A 90 -18.94 -24.65 -3.96
CA THR A 90 -18.59 -23.37 -3.31
C THR A 90 -17.52 -22.54 -4.05
N THR A 91 -17.50 -22.52 -5.39
CA THR A 91 -16.35 -21.98 -6.16
C THR A 91 -16.59 -20.66 -6.89
N GLU A 92 -17.82 -20.15 -6.97
CA GLU A 92 -18.12 -18.93 -7.75
C GLU A 92 -18.07 -17.62 -6.96
N TYR A 93 -18.25 -17.65 -5.64
CA TYR A 93 -18.46 -16.43 -4.83
C TYR A 93 -17.40 -16.21 -3.75
N ILE A 94 -17.15 -14.95 -3.41
CA ILE A 94 -16.34 -14.57 -2.25
C ILE A 94 -16.92 -15.15 -0.96
N SER A 95 -16.06 -15.67 -0.08
CA SER A 95 -16.47 -16.27 1.18
C SER A 95 -17.15 -15.25 2.11
N ASP A 96 -17.96 -15.72 3.07
CA ASP A 96 -18.56 -14.84 4.08
C ASP A 96 -17.50 -14.11 4.91
N GLU A 97 -16.43 -14.82 5.29
CA GLU A 97 -15.34 -14.26 6.09
C GLU A 97 -14.61 -13.13 5.35
N ASP A 98 -14.27 -13.35 4.08
CA ASP A 98 -13.58 -12.35 3.25
C ASP A 98 -14.49 -11.16 2.96
N TRP A 99 -15.79 -11.40 2.75
CA TRP A 99 -16.75 -10.33 2.53
C TRP A 99 -16.98 -9.47 3.78
N GLU A 100 -17.07 -10.11 4.96
CA GLU A 100 -17.15 -9.41 6.24
C GLU A 100 -15.88 -8.60 6.53
N TRP A 101 -14.70 -9.16 6.22
CA TRP A 101 -13.43 -8.43 6.27
C TRP A 101 -13.50 -7.16 5.41
N TRP A 102 -13.88 -7.28 4.13
CA TRP A 102 -14.01 -6.15 3.21
C TRP A 102 -14.97 -5.08 3.73
N CYS A 103 -16.17 -5.48 4.18
CA CYS A 103 -17.16 -4.55 4.73
C CYS A 103 -16.67 -3.85 6.00
N GLY A 104 -15.77 -4.49 6.76
CA GLY A 104 -15.19 -3.97 8.01
C GLY A 104 -13.94 -3.11 7.84
N LEU A 105 -13.45 -2.91 6.61
CA LEU A 105 -12.34 -2.01 6.32
C LEU A 105 -12.77 -0.54 6.42
N SER A 106 -11.87 0.34 6.86
CA SER A 106 -12.02 1.78 6.63
C SER A 106 -11.99 2.11 5.14
N ASP A 107 -12.48 3.29 4.77
CA ASP A 107 -12.43 3.76 3.38
C ASP A 107 -11.00 3.94 2.89
N THR A 108 -10.08 4.36 3.76
CA THR A 108 -8.63 4.37 3.49
C THR A 108 -8.09 3.00 3.09
N LEU A 109 -8.46 1.93 3.79
CA LEU A 109 -8.00 0.58 3.44
C LEU A 109 -8.68 0.05 2.18
N LYS A 110 -9.98 0.34 1.98
CA LYS A 110 -10.65 0.01 0.72
C LYS A 110 -9.96 0.69 -0.46
N TYR A 111 -9.56 1.96 -0.29
CA TYR A 111 -8.83 2.69 -1.30
C TYR A 111 -7.47 2.06 -1.60
N ILE A 112 -6.68 1.72 -0.59
CA ILE A 112 -5.39 1.02 -0.79
C ILE A 112 -5.60 -0.29 -1.55
N VAL A 113 -6.60 -1.10 -1.17
CA VAL A 113 -6.87 -2.38 -1.84
C VAL A 113 -7.23 -2.16 -3.31
N LEU A 114 -8.18 -1.27 -3.60
CA LEU A 114 -8.64 -1.00 -4.97
C LEU A 114 -7.55 -0.34 -5.82
N TRP A 115 -6.76 0.56 -5.24
CA TRP A 115 -5.66 1.23 -5.94
C TRP A 115 -4.66 0.23 -6.54
N ASN A 116 -4.42 -0.88 -5.85
CA ASN A 116 -3.46 -1.91 -6.25
C ASN A 116 -4.00 -2.89 -7.30
N ILE A 117 -5.28 -2.76 -7.68
CA ILE A 117 -5.91 -3.58 -8.73
C ILE A 117 -6.69 -2.73 -9.74
N LYS A 118 -6.58 -1.41 -9.68
CA LYS A 118 -7.37 -0.49 -10.54
C LYS A 118 -7.13 -0.71 -12.03
N ASP A 119 -5.92 -1.16 -12.39
CA ASP A 119 -5.53 -1.41 -13.78
C ASP A 119 -6.06 -2.77 -14.29
N GLU A 120 -6.61 -3.60 -13.41
CA GLU A 120 -7.23 -4.89 -13.73
C GLU A 120 -8.74 -4.77 -13.98
N PHE A 121 -9.34 -3.61 -13.66
CA PHE A 121 -10.76 -3.40 -13.88
C PHE A 121 -11.10 -3.41 -15.37
N LEU A 122 -12.12 -4.19 -15.72
CA LEU A 122 -12.69 -4.22 -17.06
C LEU A 122 -13.32 -2.86 -17.40
N ASP A 123 -13.41 -2.55 -18.70
CA ASP A 123 -14.01 -1.30 -19.18
C ASP A 123 -15.43 -1.06 -18.64
N GLU A 124 -16.22 -2.11 -18.43
CA GLU A 124 -17.58 -2.01 -17.87
C GLU A 124 -17.59 -1.70 -16.36
N ASP A 125 -16.49 -1.99 -15.67
CA ASP A 125 -16.31 -1.81 -14.23
C ASP A 125 -15.45 -0.59 -13.90
N HIS A 126 -15.13 0.28 -14.88
CA HIS A 126 -14.31 1.47 -14.68
C HIS A 126 -14.80 2.37 -13.53
N GLY A 127 -16.09 2.32 -13.20
CA GLY A 127 -16.69 2.99 -12.06
C GLY A 127 -16.23 2.51 -10.67
N LEU A 128 -15.46 1.40 -10.59
CA LEU A 128 -14.73 0.98 -9.38
C LEU A 128 -13.43 1.73 -9.16
N THR A 129 -12.92 2.43 -10.18
CA THR A 129 -11.70 3.22 -10.06
C THR A 129 -11.88 4.23 -8.93
N PRO A 130 -11.12 4.12 -7.84
CA PRO A 130 -11.45 4.86 -6.65
C PRO A 130 -10.85 6.26 -6.68
N GLU A 131 -11.65 7.25 -6.31
CA GLU A 131 -11.19 8.57 -5.89
C GLU A 131 -11.06 8.57 -4.36
N TYR A 132 -10.07 9.31 -3.85
CA TYR A 132 -9.82 9.40 -2.41
C TYR A 132 -9.55 10.83 -1.99
N ASP A 133 -10.30 11.30 -1.00
CA ASP A 133 -10.09 12.59 -0.36
C ASP A 133 -9.26 12.38 0.91
N ASP A 134 -8.04 12.92 0.91
CA ASP A 134 -7.06 12.75 1.98
C ASP A 134 -7.42 13.55 3.25
N LEU A 135 -8.25 14.59 3.13
CA LEU A 135 -8.70 15.41 4.26
C LEU A 135 -9.87 14.77 5.00
N SER A 136 -10.82 14.18 4.28
CA SER A 136 -11.96 13.47 4.88
C SER A 136 -11.69 12.00 5.15
N GLU A 137 -10.64 11.43 4.54
CA GLU A 137 -10.34 9.99 4.53
C GLU A 137 -11.48 9.14 3.91
N GLU A 138 -12.25 9.72 3.00
CA GLU A 138 -13.39 9.08 2.33
C GLU A 138 -13.01 8.62 0.92
N ILE A 139 -13.52 7.45 0.54
CA ILE A 139 -13.40 6.88 -0.80
C ILE A 139 -14.69 7.14 -1.57
N SER A 140 -14.56 7.47 -2.85
CA SER A 140 -15.68 7.63 -3.76
C SER A 140 -15.51 6.74 -4.99
N THR A 141 -16.58 6.05 -5.37
CA THR A 141 -16.69 5.21 -6.58
C THR A 141 -18.07 5.42 -7.20
N GLU A 142 -18.19 5.16 -8.50
CA GLU A 142 -19.50 5.21 -9.19
C GLU A 142 -20.34 3.95 -8.91
N LEU A 143 -19.68 2.83 -8.59
CA LEU A 143 -20.33 1.58 -8.22
C LEU A 143 -20.42 1.39 -6.70
N ASP A 144 -21.40 0.59 -6.26
CA ASP A 144 -21.61 0.24 -4.86
C ASP A 144 -20.55 -0.76 -4.39
N LEU A 145 -19.64 -0.32 -3.52
CA LEU A 145 -18.61 -1.17 -2.91
C LEU A 145 -19.17 -2.27 -2.00
N TYR A 146 -20.48 -2.24 -1.69
CA TYR A 146 -21.17 -3.22 -0.86
C TYR A 146 -22.09 -4.15 -1.68
N ASP A 147 -22.00 -4.12 -3.00
CA ASP A 147 -22.68 -5.11 -3.84
C ASP A 147 -21.89 -6.43 -3.91
N ARG A 148 -22.24 -7.36 -3.02
CA ARG A 148 -21.61 -8.69 -2.97
C ARG A 148 -21.80 -9.52 -4.24
N ASN A 149 -22.81 -9.21 -5.05
CA ASN A 149 -23.06 -9.92 -6.30
C ASN A 149 -22.55 -9.15 -7.52
N GLY A 150 -21.96 -7.98 -7.29
CA GLY A 150 -21.39 -7.13 -8.33
C GLY A 150 -19.90 -7.40 -8.57
N ALA A 151 -19.33 -6.56 -9.42
CA ALA A 151 -17.94 -6.65 -9.86
C ALA A 151 -16.92 -6.62 -8.71
N ILE A 152 -17.20 -5.87 -7.64
CA ILE A 152 -16.28 -5.77 -6.50
C ILE A 152 -16.00 -7.12 -5.85
N ALA A 153 -17.00 -7.99 -5.71
CA ALA A 153 -16.80 -9.31 -5.10
C ALA A 153 -15.94 -10.21 -5.98
N PHE A 154 -16.06 -10.09 -7.30
CA PHE A 154 -15.20 -10.79 -8.26
C PHE A 154 -13.73 -10.37 -8.09
N TYR A 155 -13.44 -9.06 -8.13
CA TYR A 155 -12.06 -8.58 -8.00
C TYR A 155 -11.45 -8.89 -6.64
N LEU A 156 -12.22 -8.75 -5.56
CA LEU A 156 -11.75 -9.13 -4.23
C LEU A 156 -11.39 -10.61 -4.18
N LYS A 157 -12.25 -11.49 -4.70
CA LYS A 157 -12.03 -12.94 -4.73
C LYS A 157 -10.79 -13.31 -5.53
N ASP A 158 -10.71 -12.87 -6.79
CA ASP A 158 -9.70 -13.38 -7.73
C ASP A 158 -8.35 -12.66 -7.63
N TYR A 159 -8.36 -11.39 -7.23
CA TYR A 159 -7.13 -10.59 -7.15
C TYR A 159 -6.64 -10.41 -5.71
N ILE A 160 -7.53 -10.32 -4.72
CA ILE A 160 -7.15 -9.91 -3.37
C ILE A 160 -7.11 -11.06 -2.36
N VAL A 161 -8.18 -11.81 -2.13
CA VAL A 161 -8.26 -12.77 -1.00
C VAL A 161 -8.06 -14.22 -1.42
N GLY A 162 -8.30 -14.55 -2.69
CA GLY A 162 -8.23 -15.90 -3.22
C GLY A 162 -9.52 -16.71 -3.03
N VAL A 163 -9.47 -17.98 -3.44
CA VAL A 163 -10.61 -18.91 -3.44
C VAL A 163 -10.27 -20.14 -2.61
N HIS A 164 -11.19 -20.51 -1.72
CA HIS A 164 -11.16 -21.78 -1.00
C HIS A 164 -12.10 -22.79 -1.68
N PHE A 165 -11.54 -23.89 -2.14
CA PHE A 165 -12.28 -24.95 -2.81
C PHE A 165 -12.82 -25.97 -1.81
N SER A 166 -13.90 -26.65 -2.20
CA SER A 166 -14.58 -27.67 -1.39
C SER A 166 -13.70 -28.89 -1.08
N ASP A 167 -12.67 -29.14 -1.90
CA ASP A 167 -11.68 -30.19 -1.70
C ASP A 167 -10.54 -29.80 -0.73
N GLY A 168 -10.60 -28.58 -0.17
CA GLY A 168 -9.62 -28.03 0.76
C GLY A 168 -8.43 -27.33 0.09
N ASN A 169 -8.39 -27.27 -1.25
CA ASN A 169 -7.40 -26.47 -1.94
C ASN A 169 -7.67 -24.97 -1.77
N PHE A 170 -6.60 -24.18 -1.75
CA PHE A 170 -6.65 -22.72 -1.73
C PHE A 170 -5.88 -22.20 -2.94
N GLU A 171 -6.55 -21.42 -3.77
CA GLU A 171 -5.90 -20.64 -4.81
C GLU A 171 -5.76 -19.20 -4.32
N PRO A 172 -4.54 -18.68 -4.15
CA PRO A 172 -4.34 -17.30 -3.70
C PRO A 172 -4.81 -16.31 -4.76
N GLY A 173 -5.27 -15.14 -4.31
CA GLY A 173 -5.50 -14.02 -5.22
C GLY A 173 -4.21 -13.60 -5.93
N ILE A 174 -4.35 -13.03 -7.12
CA ILE A 174 -3.22 -12.67 -7.99
C ILE A 174 -2.29 -11.64 -7.32
N THR A 175 -2.85 -10.66 -6.62
CA THR A 175 -2.10 -9.54 -6.05
C THR A 175 -1.46 -9.93 -4.72
N HIS A 176 -0.13 -9.90 -4.70
CA HIS A 176 0.68 -10.19 -3.51
C HIS A 176 1.64 -9.05 -3.15
N LYS A 177 1.67 -7.97 -3.94
CA LYS A 177 2.43 -6.76 -3.71
C LYS A 177 1.50 -5.57 -3.67
N PHE A 178 1.57 -4.80 -2.59
CA PHE A 178 0.80 -3.58 -2.45
C PHE A 178 1.75 -2.38 -2.39
N VAL A 179 1.42 -1.34 -3.13
CA VAL A 179 1.97 0.01 -3.01
C VAL A 179 0.98 0.83 -2.19
N ILE A 180 1.47 1.52 -1.17
CA ILE A 180 0.68 2.47 -0.39
C ILE A 180 0.68 3.81 -1.15
N PRO A 181 -0.49 4.33 -1.56
CA PRO A 181 -0.58 5.60 -2.30
C PRO A 181 -0.02 6.78 -1.49
N ASP A 182 0.63 7.72 -2.17
CA ASP A 182 1.28 8.90 -1.57
C ASP A 182 0.30 9.92 -0.94
N ASN A 183 -0.99 9.82 -1.26
CA ASN A 183 -2.07 10.60 -0.67
C ASN A 183 -2.72 9.93 0.56
N VAL A 184 -2.17 8.84 1.11
CA VAL A 184 -2.78 8.08 2.23
C VAL A 184 -2.00 8.21 3.53
N PHE A 185 -2.25 9.23 4.35
CA PHE A 185 -1.45 9.45 5.57
C PHE A 185 -1.85 8.60 6.79
N ASN A 186 -3.07 8.05 6.82
CA ASN A 186 -3.56 7.24 7.95
C ASN A 186 -3.42 5.75 7.69
N ILE A 187 -2.41 5.12 8.29
CA ILE A 187 -2.15 3.67 8.14
C ILE A 187 -2.47 2.85 9.38
N ARG A 188 -3.24 3.38 10.35
CA ARG A 188 -3.49 2.71 11.63
C ARG A 188 -4.15 1.33 11.49
N GLU A 189 -4.96 1.14 10.46
CA GLU A 189 -5.64 -0.13 10.21
C GLU A 189 -4.85 -1.08 9.30
N LEU A 190 -3.66 -0.70 8.82
CA LEU A 190 -2.82 -1.52 7.94
C LEU A 190 -2.61 -2.97 8.41
N PRO A 191 -2.54 -3.28 9.73
CA PRO A 191 -2.52 -4.67 10.20
C PRO A 191 -3.68 -5.55 9.70
N LYS A 192 -4.84 -4.98 9.33
CA LYS A 192 -5.96 -5.73 8.73
C LYS A 192 -5.63 -6.35 7.37
N LEU A 193 -4.58 -5.87 6.68
CA LEU A 193 -4.08 -6.51 5.45
C LEU A 193 -3.48 -7.90 5.72
N SER A 194 -3.21 -8.25 6.98
CA SER A 194 -2.82 -9.62 7.36
C SER A 194 -3.87 -10.68 7.01
N HIS A 195 -5.12 -10.26 6.73
CA HIS A 195 -6.16 -11.12 6.20
C HIS A 195 -5.78 -11.74 4.85
N ILE A 196 -5.11 -10.97 3.99
CA ILE A 196 -4.68 -11.36 2.64
C ILE A 196 -3.47 -12.30 2.77
N LYS A 197 -3.69 -13.61 2.59
CA LYS A 197 -2.72 -14.65 2.95
C LYS A 197 -1.44 -14.63 2.12
N GLN A 198 -1.57 -14.24 0.85
CA GLN A 198 -0.47 -14.18 -0.10
C GLN A 198 0.27 -12.84 -0.10
N LEU A 199 -0.24 -11.80 0.58
CA LEU A 199 0.41 -10.49 0.63
C LEU A 199 1.82 -10.64 1.22
N SER A 200 2.83 -10.43 0.40
CA SER A 200 4.23 -10.63 0.79
C SER A 200 5.07 -9.39 0.63
N SER A 201 4.57 -8.35 -0.03
CA SER A 201 5.30 -7.11 -0.30
C SER A 201 4.46 -5.89 0.00
N LEU A 202 5.05 -4.94 0.72
CA LEU A 202 4.53 -3.59 0.92
C LEU A 202 5.59 -2.58 0.49
N SER A 203 5.21 -1.67 -0.39
CA SER A 203 6.03 -0.50 -0.75
C SER A 203 5.34 0.77 -0.30
N PHE A 204 6.11 1.60 0.40
CA PHE A 204 5.78 2.97 0.77
C PHE A 204 6.59 3.96 -0.07
N HIS A 205 7.14 3.54 -1.21
CA HIS A 205 7.88 4.44 -2.07
C HIS A 205 7.04 5.70 -2.39
N GLY A 206 7.62 6.87 -2.16
CA GLY A 206 7.00 8.16 -2.40
C GLY A 206 5.91 8.55 -1.41
N TRP A 207 5.68 7.76 -0.35
CA TRP A 207 4.56 7.97 0.58
C TRP A 207 4.60 9.33 1.29
N GLY A 208 5.78 9.91 1.48
CA GLY A 208 5.96 11.25 2.04
C GLY A 208 5.69 11.35 3.55
N GLY A 209 5.20 10.29 4.18
CA GLY A 209 5.12 10.17 5.63
C GLY A 209 6.45 9.78 6.27
N GLY A 210 6.58 10.07 7.57
CA GLY A 210 7.76 9.69 8.35
C GLY A 210 7.56 8.33 9.04
N PHE A 211 8.60 7.51 9.05
CA PHE A 211 8.63 6.26 9.81
C PHE A 211 9.24 6.49 11.19
N GLY A 212 8.38 6.42 12.19
CA GLY A 212 8.70 6.26 13.59
C GLY A 212 8.61 4.79 14.01
N SER A 213 8.77 4.56 15.31
CA SER A 213 8.64 3.22 15.89
C SER A 213 7.19 2.70 15.93
N GLU A 214 6.19 3.59 15.86
CA GLU A 214 4.77 3.20 15.82
C GLU A 214 4.40 2.58 14.48
N GLU A 215 4.87 3.15 13.37
CA GLU A 215 4.61 2.64 12.03
C GLU A 215 5.23 1.25 11.83
N ILE A 216 6.43 1.02 12.37
CA ILE A 216 7.08 -0.30 12.33
C ILE A 216 6.32 -1.34 13.18
N ASP A 217 5.74 -0.94 14.32
CA ASP A 217 4.90 -1.83 15.14
C ASP A 217 3.62 -2.26 14.41
N LEU A 218 3.05 -1.38 13.57
CA LEU A 218 1.92 -1.74 12.71
C LEU A 218 2.35 -2.78 11.66
N LEU A 219 3.50 -2.58 11.00
CA LEU A 219 4.03 -3.53 10.02
C LEU A 219 4.36 -4.89 10.63
N ALA A 220 4.84 -4.92 11.89
CA ALA A 220 5.13 -6.15 12.61
C ALA A 220 3.89 -7.04 12.84
N GLN A 221 2.69 -6.47 12.75
CA GLN A 221 1.42 -7.21 12.84
C GLN A 221 0.98 -7.85 11.51
N ILE A 222 1.81 -7.75 10.45
CA ILE A 222 1.59 -8.41 9.16
C ILE A 222 2.65 -9.51 9.00
N PRO A 223 2.47 -10.66 9.66
CA PRO A 223 3.54 -11.65 9.86
C PRO A 223 4.02 -12.31 8.56
N GLN A 224 3.20 -12.30 7.50
CA GLN A 224 3.55 -12.87 6.19
C GLN A 224 4.43 -11.95 5.32
N LEU A 225 4.70 -10.71 5.76
CA LEU A 225 5.49 -9.75 4.99
C LEU A 225 6.94 -10.25 4.80
N LYS A 226 7.39 -10.26 3.55
CA LYS A 226 8.73 -10.70 3.13
C LYS A 226 9.53 -9.57 2.48
N GLU A 227 8.86 -8.64 1.82
CA GLU A 227 9.46 -7.51 1.13
C GLU A 227 8.88 -6.23 1.72
N LEU A 228 9.76 -5.33 2.18
CA LEU A 228 9.37 -4.01 2.66
C LEU A 228 10.24 -2.96 1.97
N ASP A 229 9.60 -2.00 1.34
CA ASP A 229 10.24 -0.87 0.70
C ASP A 229 9.82 0.44 1.35
N LEU A 230 10.78 1.08 2.02
CA LEU A 230 10.63 2.37 2.70
C LEU A 230 11.35 3.49 1.96
N THR A 231 11.88 3.24 0.76
CA THR A 231 12.68 4.23 0.02
C THR A 231 11.91 5.52 -0.20
N THR A 232 12.61 6.64 -0.37
CA THR A 232 12.01 7.99 -0.55
C THR A 232 11.07 8.44 0.58
N ASN A 233 11.31 7.96 1.81
CA ASN A 233 10.67 8.45 3.03
C ASN A 233 11.71 8.91 4.06
N SER A 234 11.25 9.53 5.13
CA SER A 234 12.08 9.76 6.32
C SER A 234 11.99 8.55 7.25
N VAL A 235 13.14 7.99 7.66
CA VAL A 235 13.19 6.90 8.65
C VAL A 235 13.99 7.36 9.86
N SER A 236 13.32 7.46 11.01
CA SER A 236 13.95 7.88 12.28
C SER A 236 14.86 6.79 12.88
N GLY A 237 15.77 7.18 13.77
CA GLY A 237 16.56 6.22 14.57
C GLY A 237 15.71 5.21 15.35
N ASP A 238 14.58 5.66 15.92
CA ASP A 238 13.66 4.77 16.66
C ASP A 238 13.02 3.71 15.73
N ALA A 239 12.75 4.06 14.47
CA ALA A 239 12.29 3.10 13.47
C ALA A 239 13.40 2.11 13.08
N LEU A 240 14.65 2.58 12.91
CA LEU A 240 15.81 1.72 12.63
C LEU A 240 16.00 0.65 13.71
N GLU A 241 15.86 1.02 14.98
CA GLU A 241 15.95 0.06 16.09
C GLU A 241 14.90 -1.05 15.95
N LYS A 242 13.65 -0.68 15.62
CA LYS A 242 12.52 -1.61 15.52
C LYS A 242 12.45 -2.41 14.23
N LEU A 243 13.10 -2.00 13.14
CA LEU A 243 13.11 -2.76 11.89
C LEU A 243 13.60 -4.20 12.08
N SER A 244 14.48 -4.42 13.07
CA SER A 244 14.96 -5.75 13.45
C SER A 244 13.88 -6.70 13.99
N SER A 245 12.71 -6.19 14.39
CA SER A 245 11.57 -7.00 14.83
C SER A 245 10.86 -7.71 13.66
N LEU A 246 11.03 -7.22 12.43
CA LEU A 246 10.43 -7.77 11.22
C LEU A 246 11.22 -8.99 10.70
N THR A 247 11.37 -9.99 11.56
CA THR A 247 12.24 -11.16 11.36
C THR A 247 11.87 -12.06 10.16
N ASN A 248 10.67 -11.91 9.60
CA ASN A 248 10.23 -12.64 8.43
C ASN A 248 10.67 -12.00 7.10
N LEU A 249 11.23 -10.78 7.13
CA LEU A 249 11.71 -10.12 5.92
C LEU A 249 12.81 -10.94 5.22
N ARG A 250 12.78 -10.82 3.90
CA ARG A 250 13.73 -11.37 2.93
C ARG A 250 14.34 -10.26 2.09
N THR A 251 13.61 -9.17 1.91
CA THR A 251 14.11 -7.96 1.26
C THR A 251 13.64 -6.74 2.07
N LEU A 252 14.58 -5.85 2.39
CA LEU A 252 14.32 -4.59 3.04
C LEU A 252 15.04 -3.49 2.25
N SER A 253 14.27 -2.59 1.64
CA SER A 253 14.82 -1.39 1.01
C SER A 253 14.61 -0.20 1.94
N VAL A 254 15.69 0.45 2.36
CA VAL A 254 15.65 1.63 3.23
C VAL A 254 16.30 2.84 2.56
N PRO A 255 15.78 4.06 2.77
CA PRO A 255 16.48 5.26 2.39
C PRO A 255 17.66 5.46 3.33
N TYR A 256 18.79 5.92 2.83
CA TYR A 256 19.78 6.60 3.66
C TYR A 256 19.33 8.05 3.79
N SER A 257 19.13 8.52 5.02
CA SER A 257 18.90 9.94 5.28
C SER A 257 20.24 10.60 5.65
N GLY A 258 20.67 11.59 4.87
CA GLY A 258 21.99 12.23 5.06
C GLY A 258 22.15 13.04 6.34
N ASP A 259 21.07 13.22 7.10
CA ASP A 259 21.08 13.79 8.44
C ASP A 259 21.30 12.76 9.56
N TRP A 260 21.41 11.47 9.23
CA TRP A 260 21.70 10.45 10.23
C TRP A 260 23.04 10.65 10.92
N SER A 261 22.98 10.56 12.24
CA SER A 261 24.13 10.49 13.13
C SER A 261 24.92 9.19 12.93
N ALA A 262 26.14 9.16 13.47
CA ALA A 262 26.95 7.94 13.51
C ALA A 262 26.27 6.80 14.30
N ASP A 263 25.44 7.13 15.29
CA ASP A 263 24.69 6.15 16.08
C ASP A 263 23.58 5.52 15.24
N GLU A 264 22.81 6.31 14.47
CA GLU A 264 21.78 5.80 13.56
C GLU A 264 22.37 4.93 12.44
N CYS A 265 23.50 5.34 11.86
CA CYS A 265 24.20 4.50 10.91
C CYS A 265 24.68 3.19 11.57
N SER A 266 25.15 3.23 12.81
CA SER A 266 25.52 2.01 13.55
C SER A 266 24.31 1.10 13.81
N MET A 267 23.12 1.66 14.07
CA MET A 267 21.88 0.90 14.20
C MET A 267 21.53 0.19 12.89
N LEU A 268 21.59 0.91 11.76
CA LEU A 268 21.37 0.33 10.44
C LEU A 268 22.40 -0.76 10.12
N ALA A 269 23.68 -0.54 10.42
CA ALA A 269 24.73 -1.53 10.24
C ALA A 269 24.45 -2.83 11.02
N SER A 270 23.83 -2.73 12.19
CA SER A 270 23.44 -3.89 13.01
C SER A 270 22.29 -4.72 12.42
N LEU A 271 21.52 -4.20 11.46
CA LEU A 271 20.43 -4.94 10.84
C LEU A 271 20.93 -6.18 10.08
N GLY A 272 22.15 -6.15 9.53
CA GLY A 272 22.74 -7.32 8.88
C GLY A 272 22.88 -8.52 9.82
N ASP A 273 23.25 -8.28 11.09
CA ASP A 273 23.37 -9.33 12.11
C ASP A 273 22.00 -9.76 12.64
N LYS A 274 21.06 -8.82 12.77
CA LYS A 274 19.71 -9.07 13.32
C LYS A 274 18.76 -9.72 12.30
N LEU A 275 18.98 -9.47 11.01
CA LEU A 275 18.20 -10.01 9.90
C LEU A 275 19.12 -10.77 8.92
N PRO A 276 19.78 -11.87 9.35
CA PRO A 276 20.84 -12.52 8.59
C PRO A 276 20.38 -13.18 7.27
N ASN A 277 19.08 -13.35 7.09
CA ASN A 277 18.46 -13.90 5.88
C ASN A 277 17.72 -12.84 5.05
N CYS A 278 17.85 -11.56 5.43
CA CYS A 278 17.26 -10.45 4.73
C CYS A 278 18.31 -9.78 3.85
N VAL A 279 18.00 -9.66 2.57
CA VAL A 279 18.70 -8.78 1.65
C VAL A 279 18.35 -7.34 2.02
N ILE A 280 19.37 -6.55 2.34
CA ILE A 280 19.21 -5.12 2.59
C ILE A 280 19.63 -4.37 1.33
N ASN A 281 18.77 -3.46 0.91
CA ASN A 281 19.02 -2.51 -0.17
C ASN A 281 19.06 -1.11 0.42
N LEU A 282 20.08 -0.34 0.06
CA LEU A 282 20.23 1.04 0.51
C LEU A 282 19.99 1.99 -0.67
N HIS A 283 19.06 2.92 -0.49
CA HIS A 283 18.82 4.01 -1.44
C HIS A 283 19.34 5.32 -0.87
N VAL A 284 20.45 5.80 -1.41
CA VAL A 284 21.08 7.06 -1.03
C VAL A 284 20.51 8.17 -1.91
N GLY A 285 19.73 9.06 -1.29
CA GLY A 285 19.24 10.27 -1.93
C GLY A 285 20.32 11.34 -2.09
N THR A 286 19.90 12.55 -2.49
CA THR A 286 20.78 13.71 -2.67
C THR A 286 21.13 14.37 -1.33
N TYR A 287 22.38 14.22 -0.90
CA TYR A 287 22.86 14.83 0.35
C TYR A 287 24.22 15.49 0.18
N GLU A 288 24.42 16.64 0.82
CA GLU A 288 25.69 17.37 0.81
C GLU A 288 26.81 16.62 1.56
N ASP A 289 26.46 15.84 2.59
CA ASP A 289 27.41 15.04 3.38
C ASP A 289 26.95 13.57 3.49
N ILE A 290 27.80 12.66 3.01
CA ILE A 290 27.63 11.21 3.09
C ILE A 290 28.78 10.53 3.84
N SER A 291 29.59 11.28 4.57
CA SER A 291 30.74 10.75 5.30
C SER A 291 30.35 9.65 6.29
N ASN A 292 29.16 9.75 6.90
CA ASN A 292 28.64 8.74 7.82
C ASN A 292 28.30 7.41 7.13
N LEU A 293 28.03 7.40 5.83
CA LEU A 293 27.76 6.15 5.09
C LEU A 293 28.95 5.18 5.14
N ALA A 294 30.18 5.68 5.29
CA ALA A 294 31.38 4.86 5.46
C ALA A 294 31.36 3.97 6.72
N THR A 295 30.50 4.30 7.70
CA THR A 295 30.29 3.47 8.89
C THR A 295 29.50 2.19 8.59
N LEU A 296 28.73 2.18 7.49
CA LEU A 296 27.92 1.04 7.05
C LEU A 296 28.72 -0.02 6.28
N LYS A 297 30.04 0.13 6.13
CA LYS A 297 30.89 -0.83 5.40
C LYS A 297 30.83 -2.28 5.91
N SER A 298 30.36 -2.49 7.14
CA SER A 298 30.14 -3.83 7.71
C SER A 298 28.76 -4.42 7.39
N LEU A 299 27.84 -3.60 6.90
CA LEU A 299 26.50 -4.03 6.53
C LEU A 299 26.57 -4.83 5.23
N ASN A 300 26.02 -6.05 5.25
CA ASN A 300 25.89 -6.86 4.06
C ASN A 300 24.72 -6.36 3.20
N VAL A 301 25.01 -5.38 2.35
CA VAL A 301 24.07 -4.80 1.40
C VAL A 301 24.16 -5.59 0.09
N SER A 302 23.03 -5.99 -0.49
CA SER A 302 23.01 -6.66 -1.80
C SER A 302 22.85 -5.67 -2.96
N SER A 303 22.05 -4.62 -2.77
CA SER A 303 21.87 -3.56 -3.76
C SER A 303 22.10 -2.19 -3.12
N LEU A 304 22.90 -1.36 -3.79
CA LEU A 304 23.19 0.00 -3.38
C LEU A 304 22.79 0.94 -4.51
N SER A 305 21.98 1.94 -4.21
CA SER A 305 21.45 2.88 -5.19
C SER A 305 21.88 4.30 -4.81
N PHE A 306 22.49 5.01 -5.74
CA PHE A 306 22.68 6.46 -5.72
C PHE A 306 22.00 6.98 -6.97
N ARG A 307 20.76 7.48 -6.88
CA ARG A 307 20.05 8.01 -8.05
C ARG A 307 19.97 9.52 -7.99
N ASP A 308 19.88 10.13 -9.17
CA ASP A 308 19.52 11.53 -9.36
C ASP A 308 20.35 12.49 -8.50
N TRP A 309 21.64 12.18 -8.34
CA TRP A 309 22.55 12.95 -7.54
C TRP A 309 22.82 14.30 -8.24
N ASP A 310 22.46 15.41 -7.57
CA ASP A 310 22.56 16.76 -8.13
C ASP A 310 24.00 17.16 -8.50
N GLU A 311 24.99 16.72 -7.71
CA GLU A 311 26.41 16.84 -8.04
C GLU A 311 26.94 15.72 -8.96
N SER A 312 28.14 15.91 -9.51
CA SER A 312 28.86 14.81 -10.13
C SER A 312 29.30 13.79 -9.07
N VAL A 313 29.05 12.51 -9.34
CA VAL A 313 29.67 11.37 -8.64
C VAL A 313 31.18 11.46 -8.85
N LYS A 314 31.88 11.82 -7.77
CA LYS A 314 33.34 12.02 -7.73
C LYS A 314 34.03 10.78 -7.15
N GLU A 315 35.36 10.85 -7.08
CA GLU A 315 36.21 9.75 -6.63
C GLU A 315 35.91 9.28 -5.20
N ASP A 316 35.57 10.19 -4.29
CA ASP A 316 35.20 9.90 -2.91
C ASP A 316 33.92 9.07 -2.80
N VAL A 317 32.90 9.36 -3.62
CA VAL A 317 31.67 8.56 -3.69
C VAL A 317 31.96 7.16 -4.24
N ILE A 318 32.82 7.04 -5.27
CA ILE A 318 33.22 5.74 -5.82
C ILE A 318 34.03 4.93 -4.80
N ASP A 319 34.97 5.56 -4.09
CA ASP A 319 35.76 4.90 -3.05
C ASP A 319 34.88 4.41 -1.89
N LEU A 320 33.84 5.19 -1.54
CA LEU A 320 32.80 4.80 -0.59
C LEU A 320 31.99 3.61 -1.08
N ILE A 321 31.52 3.61 -2.33
CA ILE A 321 30.80 2.48 -2.94
C ILE A 321 31.65 1.21 -2.89
N ILE A 322 32.94 1.30 -3.22
CA ILE A 322 33.87 0.16 -3.21
C ILE A 322 34.07 -0.40 -1.80
N SER A 323 33.83 0.39 -0.75
CA SER A 323 33.88 -0.10 0.63
C SER A 323 32.76 -1.11 0.96
N PHE A 324 31.67 -1.13 0.18
CA PHE A 324 30.57 -2.11 0.28
C PHE A 324 30.87 -3.36 -0.53
N SER A 325 31.87 -4.13 -0.12
CA SER A 325 32.37 -5.30 -0.88
C SER A 325 31.36 -6.43 -1.15
N SER A 326 30.19 -6.41 -0.49
CA SER A 326 29.13 -7.40 -0.65
C SER A 326 28.15 -7.13 -1.79
N ILE A 327 28.12 -5.92 -2.34
CA ILE A 327 27.08 -5.52 -3.29
C ILE A 327 27.15 -6.34 -4.58
N LYS A 328 25.95 -6.68 -5.08
CA LYS A 328 25.73 -7.37 -6.34
C LYS A 328 25.11 -6.48 -7.39
N GLU A 329 24.33 -5.51 -6.94
CA GLU A 329 23.67 -4.55 -7.80
C GLU A 329 24.05 -3.14 -7.35
N LEU A 330 24.40 -2.31 -8.32
CA LEU A 330 24.68 -0.90 -8.11
C LEU A 330 23.84 -0.09 -9.10
N ASP A 331 23.06 0.84 -8.59
CA ASP A 331 22.32 1.78 -9.42
C ASP A 331 22.94 3.18 -9.32
N LEU A 332 23.40 3.72 -10.46
CA LEU A 332 23.92 5.07 -10.61
C LEU A 332 23.10 5.88 -11.65
N SER A 333 21.86 5.49 -11.88
CA SER A 333 20.96 6.13 -12.84
C SER A 333 20.70 7.60 -12.49
N GLY A 334 20.53 8.45 -13.51
CA GLY A 334 20.27 9.88 -13.36
C GLY A 334 21.46 10.73 -12.92
N ASN A 335 22.65 10.12 -12.74
CA ASN A 335 23.83 10.83 -12.24
C ASN A 335 24.72 11.41 -13.34
N LYS A 336 25.62 12.30 -12.93
CA LYS A 336 26.80 12.70 -13.71
C LYS A 336 28.04 12.01 -13.16
N VAL A 337 28.81 11.33 -14.00
CA VAL A 337 29.99 10.57 -13.55
C VAL A 337 31.10 10.61 -14.59
N ASP A 338 32.35 10.49 -14.16
CA ASP A 338 33.46 10.16 -15.07
C ASP A 338 33.47 8.65 -15.33
N ILE A 339 33.28 8.26 -16.59
CA ILE A 339 33.33 6.84 -17.00
C ILE A 339 34.64 6.15 -16.59
N GLN A 340 35.77 6.88 -16.54
CA GLN A 340 37.05 6.32 -16.10
C GLN A 340 37.05 5.98 -14.62
N LEU A 341 36.31 6.72 -13.79
CA LEU A 341 36.16 6.41 -12.36
C LEU A 341 35.33 5.13 -12.17
N LEU A 342 34.32 4.90 -13.02
CA LEU A 342 33.50 3.68 -12.95
C LEU A 342 34.31 2.40 -13.20
N ALA A 343 35.44 2.47 -13.90
CA ALA A 343 36.32 1.32 -14.07
C ALA A 343 36.87 0.78 -12.72
N LYS A 344 36.94 1.61 -11.66
CA LYS A 344 37.33 1.18 -10.31
C LYS A 344 36.35 0.18 -9.70
N LEU A 345 35.10 0.14 -10.17
CA LEU A 345 34.09 -0.81 -9.71
C LEU A 345 34.48 -2.27 -10.02
N ALA A 346 35.48 -2.51 -10.88
CA ALA A 346 36.06 -3.83 -11.12
C ALA A 346 36.68 -4.46 -9.85
N SER A 347 36.92 -3.66 -8.81
CA SER A 347 37.38 -4.14 -7.51
C SER A 347 36.29 -4.77 -6.64
N LEU A 348 35.01 -4.59 -6.98
CA LEU A 348 33.89 -5.20 -6.29
C LEU A 348 33.75 -6.67 -6.72
N PRO A 349 34.00 -7.64 -5.83
CA PRO A 349 34.17 -9.04 -6.22
C PRO A 349 32.88 -9.73 -6.66
N ASN A 350 31.73 -9.20 -6.26
CA ASN A 350 30.41 -9.80 -6.48
C ASN A 350 29.47 -8.91 -7.30
N LEU A 351 29.97 -7.81 -7.90
CA LEU A 351 29.14 -6.90 -8.66
C LEU A 351 28.69 -7.57 -9.97
N ASP A 352 27.39 -7.88 -10.04
CA ASP A 352 26.76 -8.62 -11.11
C ASP A 352 26.02 -7.70 -12.09
N THR A 353 25.44 -6.60 -11.59
CA THR A 353 24.64 -5.65 -12.39
C THR A 353 24.94 -4.20 -12.01
N LEU A 354 25.10 -3.35 -13.02
CA LEU A 354 25.26 -1.90 -12.91
C LEU A 354 24.19 -1.20 -13.75
N TYR A 355 23.33 -0.41 -13.12
CA TYR A 355 22.31 0.40 -13.79
C TYR A 355 22.83 1.82 -14.04
N LEU A 356 22.71 2.30 -15.29
CA LEU A 356 23.18 3.60 -15.77
C LEU A 356 22.11 4.35 -16.59
N GLU A 357 20.83 4.14 -16.30
CA GLU A 357 19.74 4.85 -17.00
C GLU A 357 19.92 6.36 -16.83
N ASP A 358 19.87 7.13 -17.92
CA ASP A 358 20.09 8.58 -17.92
C ASP A 358 21.41 9.07 -17.25
N THR A 359 22.38 8.19 -17.04
CA THR A 359 23.69 8.58 -16.50
C THR A 359 24.51 9.31 -17.57
N LYS A 360 25.06 10.47 -17.22
CA LYS A 360 25.86 11.32 -18.12
C LYS A 360 27.34 11.17 -17.82
N ASN A 361 28.14 11.06 -18.89
CA ASN A 361 29.59 11.19 -18.76
C ASN A 361 29.93 12.69 -18.61
N PHE A 362 30.22 13.12 -17.37
CA PHE A 362 30.26 14.53 -16.99
C PHE A 362 28.96 15.30 -17.36
N ASP A 363 29.07 16.49 -17.95
CA ASP A 363 27.96 17.36 -18.36
C ASP A 363 27.59 17.21 -19.86
N TYR A 364 28.17 16.25 -20.58
CA TYR A 364 28.07 16.22 -22.05
C TYR A 364 26.92 15.37 -22.58
N TYR A 365 27.08 14.05 -22.56
CA TYR A 365 26.15 13.10 -23.17
C TYR A 365 25.85 11.96 -22.21
N SER A 366 24.62 11.46 -22.28
CA SER A 366 24.25 10.21 -21.62
C SER A 366 25.13 9.07 -22.14
N ILE A 367 25.51 8.15 -21.26
CA ILE A 367 26.23 6.94 -21.64
C ILE A 367 25.21 6.04 -22.34
N GLU A 368 25.11 6.09 -23.67
CA GLU A 368 24.11 5.32 -24.40
C GLU A 368 24.51 3.84 -24.55
N PRO A 369 23.53 2.93 -24.71
CA PRO A 369 23.81 1.55 -25.11
C PRO A 369 24.67 1.51 -26.38
N ASP A 370 25.64 0.59 -26.44
CA ASP A 370 26.54 0.39 -27.59
C ASP A 370 27.42 1.62 -27.97
N SER A 371 27.54 2.62 -27.08
CA SER A 371 28.51 3.72 -27.27
C SER A 371 29.96 3.26 -27.01
N ASP A 372 30.94 4.07 -27.43
CA ASP A 372 32.36 3.82 -27.14
C ASP A 372 32.61 3.78 -25.61
N GLU A 373 31.95 4.65 -24.85
CA GLU A 373 31.99 4.68 -23.39
C GLU A 373 31.40 3.42 -22.77
N TYR A 374 30.26 2.93 -23.28
CA TYR A 374 29.67 1.67 -22.85
C TYR A 374 30.63 0.51 -23.09
N HIS A 375 31.21 0.40 -24.29
CA HIS A 375 32.14 -0.68 -24.61
C HIS A 375 33.43 -0.60 -23.79
N GLN A 376 33.94 0.61 -23.52
CA GLN A 376 35.07 0.83 -22.63
C GLN A 376 34.77 0.33 -21.22
N LEU A 377 33.61 0.72 -20.67
CA LEU A 377 33.21 0.33 -19.32
C LEU A 377 32.92 -1.17 -19.24
N GLN A 378 32.22 -1.74 -20.21
CA GLN A 378 31.93 -3.18 -20.27
C GLN A 378 33.21 -4.01 -20.36
N SER A 379 34.24 -3.51 -21.06
CA SER A 379 35.56 -4.15 -21.09
C SER A 379 36.29 -4.07 -19.74
N ALA A 380 36.07 -3.01 -18.96
CA ALA A 380 36.63 -2.87 -17.62
C ALA A 380 35.87 -3.74 -16.59
N LEU A 381 34.58 -3.98 -16.82
CA LEU A 381 33.68 -4.76 -15.96
C LEU A 381 33.17 -6.03 -16.67
N PRO A 382 34.06 -6.98 -17.06
CA PRO A 382 33.71 -8.06 -17.98
C PRO A 382 32.66 -9.05 -17.45
N ASN A 383 32.46 -9.11 -16.12
CA ASN A 383 31.50 -10.00 -15.47
C ASN A 383 30.23 -9.27 -15.01
N CYS A 384 30.19 -7.94 -15.11
CA CYS A 384 29.05 -7.12 -14.69
C CYS A 384 28.17 -6.82 -15.90
N LYS A 385 26.85 -6.95 -15.73
CA LYS A 385 25.86 -6.56 -16.73
C LYS A 385 25.54 -5.07 -16.58
N ILE A 386 25.85 -4.29 -17.60
CA ILE A 386 25.44 -2.89 -17.65
C ILE A 386 24.01 -2.81 -18.21
N ARG A 387 23.12 -2.12 -17.49
CA ARG A 387 21.68 -2.00 -17.78
C ARG A 387 21.25 -0.53 -17.80
N TYR A 388 20.17 -0.25 -18.52
CA TYR A 388 19.61 1.10 -18.69
C TYR A 388 18.12 1.18 -18.33
N SER A 389 17.63 0.16 -17.64
CA SER A 389 16.29 0.10 -17.03
C SER A 389 16.36 -0.96 -15.94
N MET A 390 15.58 -0.74 -14.88
CA MET A 390 15.50 -1.64 -13.73
C MET A 390 14.47 -2.75 -13.94
#